data_AF-A0A815WAS6-F1
#
_entry.id   AF-A0A815WAS6-F1
#
_cell.length_a   1.000
_cell.length_b   1.000
_cell.length_c   1.000
_cell.angle_alpha   90.00
_cell.angle_beta   90.00
_cell.angle_gamma   90.00
#
_symmetry.space_group_name_H-M   'P 1'
#
loop_
_entity.id
_entity.type
_entity.pdbx_description
1 polymer ?
#
loop_
_entity_poly.entity_id
_entity_poly.type
_entity_poly.pdbx_seq_one_letter_code
_entity_poly.pdbx_strand_id
1 'polypeptide(L)'
;MTATPSMSNGIDLDNIYLIWLDAKIDEETQKHFRSIIHQFKAFDNIEECENYIRHKSYYDRIFLIVSGQLGRQIVPHIYQLRQVCSIYVYCQDKQRNKEWARKFTKVKSVAVELKSLINQIQSDYSKHISHKIDEAFPITIYSSDNVSNDYYHSQLIIDTLFQMKTITTDKDEFIKICSNTYSNDNNTLLIIQEFEQNYHSNQALWWYTRESFLSRLLNKALSIKNLDLLFFCGFFLRDIQKLIEKNQCNASIQVYHGQLMSNDELNTLLNSVGHCISINTFLSAVFNRKQIISSLNEFSTQEGLVRVLFEIDAVTSTDKSKAFAIITQFTYLPVEKKVLFMLGSVFQLTNICLDSKNNLWIIKIILVNIKKDYDDTNLISCGHILRQMEKFDDAEKYFSRLLKEIPEDHEDFSQCYQALGLICFEKTNYELSLYWYSQVINLLKSNDPNLASTYYSIGCIYQKCDDYNQALENYNEALHIWKEIYGDNQPIQMAECLNNMGCIYEKEEFYSLALQYHQEALSIRDRFQIDIESTYNNIGNIYFWLGEYDVALESYLYSFEMKIKTLSLEDPSLGKTLANMGLVYEEDENFEEALKAYKRAALIFENIFSSTHPRSNTPGRKRS
;
A
#
# COMPACT_ATOMS: atom_id res chain seq x y z
N MET A 1 17.33 9.56 23.06
CA MET A 1 16.21 8.84 23.68
C MET A 1 15.63 7.94 22.62
N THR A 2 15.76 6.62 22.78
CA THR A 2 15.24 5.61 21.86
C THR A 2 13.71 5.57 21.96
N ALA A 3 13.04 6.48 21.24
CA ALA A 3 11.63 6.35 20.94
C ALA A 3 11.50 5.46 19.70
N THR A 4 11.77 4.17 19.85
CA THR A 4 11.09 3.20 18.98
C THR A 4 9.60 3.35 19.28
N PRO A 5 8.73 3.55 18.27
CA PRO A 5 7.30 3.51 18.51
C PRO A 5 7.01 2.17 19.17
N SER A 6 6.40 2.18 20.35
CA SER A 6 5.89 0.97 20.98
C SER A 6 4.85 0.36 20.04
N MET A 7 5.27 -0.56 19.18
CA MET A 7 4.42 -1.38 18.33
C MET A 7 3.71 -2.47 19.17
N SER A 8 3.03 -2.05 20.23
CA SER A 8 2.16 -2.90 21.04
C SER A 8 0.67 -2.64 20.79
N ASN A 9 0.33 -1.82 19.79
CA ASN A 9 -1.05 -1.74 19.30
C ASN A 9 -1.32 -2.93 18.37
N GLY A 10 -1.83 -4.01 18.97
CA GLY A 10 -2.57 -5.13 18.37
C GLY A 10 -2.40 -5.38 16.88
N ILE A 11 -1.29 -6.02 16.47
CA ILE A 11 -1.16 -6.59 15.12
C ILE A 11 -2.26 -7.66 14.97
N ASP A 12 -3.18 -7.43 14.05
CA ASP A 12 -4.32 -8.31 13.79
C ASP A 12 -3.88 -9.53 12.95
N LEU A 13 -3.42 -10.57 13.65
CA LEU A 13 -2.85 -11.80 13.06
C LEU A 13 -3.89 -12.73 12.42
N ASP A 14 -5.16 -12.60 12.81
CA ASP A 14 -6.21 -13.54 12.43
C ASP A 14 -7.06 -13.00 11.29
N ASN A 15 -7.43 -13.85 10.33
CA ASN A 15 -8.39 -13.49 9.27
C ASN A 15 -9.80 -14.04 9.54
N ILE A 16 -10.04 -14.66 10.70
CA ILE A 16 -11.33 -15.27 11.04
C ILE A 16 -11.83 -14.71 12.38
N TYR A 17 -13.07 -14.23 12.40
CA TYR A 17 -13.70 -13.58 13.54
C TYR A 17 -15.03 -14.25 13.86
N LEU A 18 -15.30 -14.43 15.15
CA LEU A 18 -16.60 -14.80 15.67
C LEU A 18 -17.19 -13.62 16.42
N ILE A 19 -18.28 -13.08 15.89
CA ILE A 19 -18.93 -11.90 16.44
C ILE A 19 -20.25 -12.34 17.08
N TRP A 20 -20.50 -11.89 18.30
CA TRP A 20 -21.76 -12.10 19.00
C TRP A 20 -22.47 -10.76 19.20
N LEU A 21 -23.65 -10.61 18.63
CA LEU A 21 -24.51 -9.44 18.79
C LEU A 21 -25.77 -9.83 19.57
N ASP A 22 -25.66 -9.72 20.90
CA ASP A 22 -26.78 -9.84 21.85
C ASP A 22 -26.36 -9.38 23.25
N ALA A 23 -27.33 -9.03 24.10
CA ALA A 23 -27.04 -8.59 25.45
C ALA A 23 -26.66 -9.76 26.38
N LYS A 24 -25.45 -9.64 26.97
CA LYS A 24 -24.86 -10.52 28.01
C LYS A 24 -24.67 -11.99 27.62
N ILE A 25 -23.41 -12.32 27.31
CA ILE A 25 -22.89 -13.68 27.20
C ILE A 25 -21.96 -13.95 28.39
N ASP A 26 -22.14 -15.08 29.07
CA ASP A 26 -21.32 -15.46 30.23
C ASP A 26 -19.87 -15.80 29.84
N GLU A 27 -18.94 -15.66 30.79
CA GLU A 27 -17.52 -15.87 30.52
C GLU A 27 -17.16 -17.29 30.09
N GLU A 28 -17.90 -18.30 30.56
CA GLU A 28 -17.64 -19.70 30.23
C GLU A 28 -17.95 -19.95 28.75
N THR A 29 -19.10 -19.46 28.28
CA THR A 29 -19.47 -19.49 26.87
C THR A 29 -18.47 -18.71 26.00
N GLN A 30 -18.01 -17.54 26.46
CA GLN A 30 -16.98 -16.79 25.72
C GLN A 30 -15.67 -17.58 25.61
N LYS A 31 -15.21 -18.23 26.69
CA LYS A 31 -14.02 -19.10 26.66
C LYS A 31 -14.20 -20.26 25.70
N HIS A 32 -15.39 -20.86 25.69
CA HIS A 32 -15.69 -21.95 24.76
C HIS A 32 -15.66 -21.47 23.29
N PHE A 33 -16.24 -20.32 22.98
CA PHE A 33 -16.15 -19.75 21.63
C PHE A 33 -14.71 -19.39 21.24
N ARG A 34 -13.91 -18.81 22.14
CA ARG A 34 -12.48 -18.55 21.92
C ARG A 34 -11.66 -19.82 21.64
N SER A 35 -12.08 -20.96 22.19
CA SER A 35 -11.45 -22.26 21.89
C SER A 35 -11.76 -22.79 20.50
N ILE A 36 -12.82 -22.29 19.84
CA ILE A 36 -13.21 -22.64 18.47
C ILE A 36 -12.61 -21.62 17.49
N ILE A 37 -12.93 -20.34 17.69
CA ILE A 37 -12.40 -19.20 16.93
C ILE A 37 -11.81 -18.21 17.92
N HIS A 38 -10.49 -18.05 17.89
CA HIS A 38 -9.74 -17.24 18.83
C HIS A 38 -10.26 -15.79 18.92
N GLN A 39 -10.51 -15.14 17.77
CA GLN A 39 -11.04 -13.78 17.72
C GLN A 39 -12.55 -13.74 17.98
N PHE A 40 -12.92 -13.89 19.24
CA PHE A 40 -14.29 -13.69 19.69
C PHE A 40 -14.51 -12.26 20.18
N LYS A 41 -15.53 -11.57 19.64
CA LYS A 41 -15.95 -10.24 20.10
C LYS A 41 -17.45 -10.17 20.28
N ALA A 42 -17.89 -9.65 21.44
CA ALA A 42 -19.30 -9.42 21.73
C ALA A 42 -19.63 -7.92 21.61
N PHE A 43 -20.81 -7.62 21.09
CA PHE A 43 -21.38 -6.28 20.98
C PHE A 43 -22.81 -6.28 21.53
N ASP A 44 -23.16 -5.20 22.20
CA ASP A 44 -24.53 -4.88 22.64
C ASP A 44 -25.19 -3.81 21.75
N ASN A 45 -24.39 -3.04 21.00
CA ASN A 45 -24.83 -2.02 20.05
C ASN A 45 -24.70 -2.49 18.59
N ILE A 46 -25.78 -2.32 17.82
CA ILE A 46 -25.84 -2.67 16.39
C ILE A 46 -24.89 -1.81 15.56
N GLU A 47 -24.87 -0.49 15.79
CA GLU A 47 -24.06 0.44 14.99
C GLU A 47 -22.57 0.17 15.19
N GLU A 48 -22.14 -0.11 16.43
CA GLU A 48 -20.75 -0.49 16.71
C GLU A 48 -20.38 -1.82 16.05
N CYS A 49 -21.27 -2.80 16.10
CA CYS A 49 -21.07 -4.11 15.47
C CYS A 49 -20.98 -3.99 13.94
N GLU A 50 -21.91 -3.23 13.33
CA GLU A 50 -21.92 -3.00 11.89
C GLU A 50 -20.67 -2.24 11.44
N ASN A 51 -20.30 -1.17 12.16
CA ASN A 51 -19.07 -0.44 11.89
C ASN A 51 -17.86 -1.37 11.99
N TYR A 52 -17.77 -2.19 13.04
CA TYR A 52 -16.67 -3.15 13.18
C TYR A 52 -16.58 -4.13 12.00
N ILE A 53 -17.71 -4.69 11.57
CA ILE A 53 -17.79 -5.60 10.41
C ILE A 53 -17.35 -4.91 9.11
N ARG A 54 -17.73 -3.64 8.92
CA ARG A 54 -17.40 -2.86 7.72
C ARG A 54 -15.94 -2.40 7.68
N HIS A 55 -15.31 -2.17 8.83
CA HIS A 55 -13.89 -1.84 8.91
C HIS A 55 -12.97 -3.05 8.72
N LYS A 56 -13.52 -4.28 8.75
CA LYS A 56 -12.74 -5.48 8.42
C LYS A 56 -12.43 -5.55 6.94
N SER A 57 -11.27 -6.14 6.65
CA SER A 57 -10.78 -6.32 5.29
C SER A 57 -11.69 -7.26 4.51
N TYR A 58 -11.71 -7.09 3.19
CA TYR A 58 -12.35 -8.01 2.26
C TYR A 58 -11.86 -9.46 2.39
N TYR A 59 -10.61 -9.62 2.84
CA TYR A 59 -9.96 -10.92 3.07
C TYR A 59 -10.34 -11.57 4.40
N ASP A 60 -10.98 -10.83 5.30
CA ASP A 60 -11.42 -11.35 6.59
C ASP A 60 -12.69 -12.20 6.43
N ARG A 61 -12.93 -13.08 7.41
CA ARG A 61 -14.03 -14.04 7.44
C ARG A 61 -14.74 -13.94 8.77
N ILE A 62 -16.03 -13.63 8.73
CA ILE A 62 -16.84 -13.27 9.88
C ILE A 62 -17.96 -14.29 10.02
N PHE A 63 -17.97 -14.94 11.17
CA PHE A 63 -19.06 -15.76 11.67
C PHE A 63 -19.84 -14.89 12.65
N LEU A 64 -21.09 -14.59 12.33
CA LEU A 64 -21.92 -13.70 13.13
C LEU A 64 -23.02 -14.48 13.84
N ILE A 65 -23.09 -14.34 15.16
CA ILE A 65 -24.20 -14.81 15.98
C ILE A 65 -25.05 -13.60 16.34
N VAL A 66 -26.35 -13.68 16.06
CA VAL A 66 -27.32 -12.61 16.37
C VAL A 66 -28.52 -13.15 17.11
N SER A 67 -29.11 -12.32 17.96
CA SER A 67 -30.46 -12.59 18.47
C SER A 67 -31.52 -12.43 17.38
N GLY A 68 -32.70 -13.01 17.57
CA GLY A 68 -33.78 -12.91 16.58
C GLY A 68 -34.24 -11.47 16.30
N GLN A 69 -34.20 -10.57 17.30
CA GLN A 69 -34.57 -9.17 17.11
C GLN A 69 -33.46 -8.38 16.42
N LEU A 70 -32.23 -8.47 16.93
CA LEU A 70 -31.08 -7.73 16.38
C LEU A 70 -30.75 -8.23 14.98
N GLY A 71 -30.87 -9.54 14.74
CA GLY A 71 -30.68 -10.15 13.43
C GLY A 71 -31.59 -9.55 12.36
N ARG A 72 -32.88 -9.31 12.67
CA ARG A 72 -33.81 -8.67 11.72
C ARG A 72 -33.40 -7.25 11.33
N GLN A 73 -32.63 -6.57 12.17
CA GLN A 73 -32.17 -5.20 11.93
C GLN A 73 -30.83 -5.19 11.21
N ILE A 74 -29.82 -5.94 11.68
CA ILE A 74 -28.47 -5.89 11.11
C ILE A 74 -28.32 -6.69 9.81
N VAL A 75 -28.90 -7.89 9.72
CA VAL A 75 -28.63 -8.82 8.61
C VAL A 75 -28.94 -8.20 7.24
N PRO A 76 -30.05 -7.47 7.02
CA PRO A 76 -30.31 -6.79 5.75
C PRO A 76 -29.20 -5.84 5.29
N HIS A 77 -28.44 -5.24 6.20
CA HIS A 77 -27.39 -4.26 5.90
C HIS A 77 -26.03 -4.91 5.57
N ILE A 78 -25.78 -6.11 6.10
CA ILE A 78 -24.44 -6.75 6.03
C ILE A 78 -24.41 -8.07 5.27
N TYR A 79 -25.54 -8.72 4.98
CA TYR A 79 -25.54 -10.08 4.41
C TYR A 79 -24.86 -10.17 3.02
N GLN A 80 -24.81 -9.07 2.28
CA GLN A 80 -24.14 -9.01 0.98
C GLN A 80 -22.62 -8.88 1.10
N LEU A 81 -22.11 -8.41 2.23
CA LEU A 81 -20.67 -8.24 2.46
C LEU A 81 -19.98 -9.59 2.36
N ARG A 82 -18.95 -9.71 1.51
CA ARG A 82 -18.23 -10.96 1.30
C ARG A 82 -17.61 -11.47 2.60
N GLN A 83 -17.02 -10.59 3.39
CA GLN A 83 -16.35 -10.96 4.63
C GLN A 83 -17.31 -11.59 5.64
N VAL A 84 -18.63 -11.44 5.52
CA VAL A 84 -19.62 -12.16 6.33
C VAL A 84 -19.89 -13.51 5.68
N CYS A 85 -19.42 -14.60 6.29
CA CYS A 85 -19.53 -15.97 5.75
C CYS A 85 -20.82 -16.64 6.19
N SER A 86 -21.06 -16.65 7.50
CA SER A 86 -22.12 -17.42 8.12
C SER A 86 -22.79 -16.59 9.21
N ILE A 87 -24.12 -16.57 9.18
CA ILE A 87 -24.94 -15.92 10.19
C ILE A 87 -25.75 -16.99 10.92
N TYR A 88 -25.70 -16.96 12.24
CA TYR A 88 -26.42 -17.87 13.11
C TYR A 88 -27.37 -17.07 13.99
N VAL A 89 -28.63 -17.49 14.01
CA VAL A 89 -29.66 -16.83 14.80
C VAL A 89 -29.88 -17.63 16.08
N TYR A 90 -29.54 -17.04 17.22
CA TYR A 90 -29.78 -17.63 18.54
C TYR A 90 -31.05 -17.02 19.15
N CYS A 91 -32.13 -17.79 19.26
CA CYS A 91 -33.41 -17.28 19.77
C CYS A 91 -34.34 -18.38 20.28
N GLN A 92 -35.23 -18.02 21.21
CA GLN A 92 -36.28 -18.92 21.72
C GLN A 92 -37.40 -19.17 20.68
N ASP A 93 -37.83 -18.13 19.95
CA ASP A 93 -38.89 -18.24 18.94
C ASP A 93 -38.35 -18.74 17.58
N LYS A 94 -38.12 -20.06 17.49
CA LYS A 94 -37.50 -20.70 16.32
C LYS A 94 -38.34 -20.57 15.04
N GLN A 95 -39.67 -20.68 15.13
CA GLN A 95 -40.53 -20.73 13.94
C GLN A 95 -40.55 -19.38 13.21
N ARG A 96 -40.81 -18.30 13.95
CA ARG A 96 -40.87 -16.95 13.38
C ARG A 96 -39.54 -16.54 12.74
N ASN A 97 -38.42 -16.87 13.38
CA ASN A 97 -37.10 -16.53 12.85
C ASN A 97 -36.69 -17.41 11.67
N LYS A 98 -37.17 -18.65 11.57
CA LYS A 98 -36.91 -19.52 10.40
C LYS A 98 -37.49 -18.97 9.11
N GLU A 99 -38.71 -18.44 9.13
CA GLU A 99 -39.34 -17.89 7.92
C GLU A 99 -38.61 -16.65 7.41
N TRP A 100 -38.19 -15.78 8.33
CA TRP A 100 -37.37 -14.62 8.00
C TRP A 100 -35.97 -15.04 7.51
N ALA A 101 -35.31 -15.98 8.20
CA ALA A 101 -33.97 -16.45 7.86
C ALA A 101 -33.88 -17.03 6.45
N ARG A 102 -34.94 -17.71 5.95
CA ARG A 102 -34.99 -18.25 4.58
C ARG A 102 -34.81 -17.20 3.48
N LYS A 103 -35.01 -15.92 3.78
CA LYS A 103 -34.78 -14.82 2.82
C LYS A 103 -33.29 -14.51 2.61
N PHE A 104 -32.43 -14.94 3.53
CA PHE A 104 -31.01 -14.60 3.55
C PHE A 104 -30.18 -15.88 3.46
N THR A 105 -29.47 -16.05 2.36
CA THR A 105 -28.75 -17.29 2.02
C THR A 105 -27.59 -17.59 2.97
N LYS A 106 -27.00 -16.55 3.57
CA LYS A 106 -25.92 -16.67 4.56
C LYS A 106 -26.40 -17.04 5.97
N VAL A 107 -27.70 -17.08 6.23
CA VAL A 107 -28.23 -17.52 7.53
C VAL A 107 -28.25 -19.05 7.57
N LYS A 108 -27.26 -19.64 8.23
CA LYS A 108 -27.02 -21.10 8.27
C LYS A 108 -27.96 -21.83 9.21
N SER A 109 -28.33 -21.21 10.33
CA SER A 109 -29.29 -21.81 11.25
C SER A 109 -29.99 -20.84 12.16
N VAL A 110 -31.09 -21.35 12.71
CA VAL A 110 -31.84 -20.75 13.82
C VAL A 110 -31.81 -21.75 14.96
N ALA A 111 -30.99 -21.49 15.96
CA ALA A 111 -30.73 -22.35 17.10
C ALA A 111 -31.45 -21.83 18.36
N VAL A 112 -31.97 -22.77 19.15
CA VAL A 112 -32.56 -22.50 20.48
C VAL A 112 -31.59 -22.90 21.58
N GLU A 113 -30.83 -23.96 21.35
CA GLU A 113 -29.85 -24.51 22.29
C GLU A 113 -28.44 -24.06 21.90
N LEU A 114 -27.72 -23.50 22.86
CA LEU A 114 -26.34 -23.04 22.70
C LEU A 114 -25.40 -24.17 22.25
N LYS A 115 -25.57 -25.38 22.80
CA LYS A 115 -24.76 -26.55 22.42
C LYS A 115 -24.92 -26.93 20.94
N SER A 116 -26.14 -26.87 20.41
CA SER A 116 -26.39 -27.11 18.99
C SER A 116 -25.77 -26.04 18.11
N LEU A 117 -25.82 -24.78 18.55
CA LEU A 117 -25.20 -23.65 17.85
C LEU A 117 -23.68 -23.82 17.78
N ILE A 118 -23.05 -24.11 18.92
CA ILE A 118 -21.61 -24.35 19.04
C ILE A 118 -21.16 -25.47 18.09
N ASN A 119 -21.82 -26.62 18.13
CA ASN A 119 -21.45 -27.76 17.28
C ASN A 119 -21.53 -27.41 15.79
N GLN A 120 -22.53 -26.61 15.40
CA GLN A 120 -22.67 -26.18 14.02
C GLN A 120 -21.56 -25.20 13.62
N ILE A 121 -21.28 -24.19 14.43
CA ILE A 121 -20.19 -23.25 14.18
C ILE A 121 -18.87 -24.00 14.06
N GLN A 122 -18.59 -24.95 14.96
CA GLN A 122 -17.38 -25.76 14.92
C GLN A 122 -17.29 -26.60 13.65
N SER A 123 -18.39 -27.22 13.21
CA SER A 123 -18.42 -27.97 11.95
C SER A 123 -18.19 -27.06 10.74
N ASP A 124 -18.88 -25.92 10.67
CA ASP A 124 -18.79 -24.99 9.55
C ASP A 124 -17.39 -24.34 9.49
N TYR A 125 -16.82 -23.97 10.65
CA TYR A 125 -15.44 -23.49 10.77
C TYR A 125 -14.42 -24.53 10.32
N SER A 126 -14.57 -25.79 10.75
CA SER A 126 -13.65 -26.87 10.38
C SER A 126 -13.62 -27.10 8.86
N LYS A 127 -14.79 -27.10 8.21
CA LYS A 127 -14.90 -27.16 6.74
C LYS A 127 -14.24 -25.96 6.08
N HIS A 128 -14.41 -24.77 6.66
CA HIS A 128 -13.85 -23.56 6.09
C HIS A 128 -12.30 -23.58 6.09
N ILE A 129 -11.69 -24.15 7.13
CA ILE A 129 -10.22 -24.32 7.24
C ILE A 129 -9.69 -25.40 6.31
N SER A 130 -10.36 -26.55 6.23
CA SER A 130 -9.83 -27.72 5.52
C SER A 130 -9.75 -27.50 4.01
N HIS A 131 -10.70 -26.75 3.43
CA HIS A 131 -10.78 -26.63 1.98
C HIS A 131 -9.99 -25.46 1.40
N LYS A 132 -9.77 -24.34 2.13
CA LYS A 132 -9.15 -23.07 1.64
C LYS A 132 -9.78 -22.43 0.39
N ILE A 133 -10.71 -23.11 -0.28
CA ILE A 133 -11.41 -22.69 -1.51
C ILE A 133 -12.24 -21.41 -1.30
N ASP A 134 -12.65 -21.10 -0.06
CA ASP A 134 -13.43 -19.90 0.27
C ASP A 134 -12.56 -18.74 0.85
N GLU A 135 -11.23 -18.88 0.83
CA GLU A 135 -10.34 -17.73 1.11
C GLU A 135 -10.49 -16.70 -0.02
N ALA A 136 -10.38 -15.41 0.26
CA ALA A 136 -10.49 -14.42 -0.81
C ALA A 136 -9.25 -14.55 -1.71
N PHE A 137 -9.45 -14.43 -3.02
CA PHE A 137 -8.41 -14.68 -3.99
C PHE A 137 -7.84 -13.31 -4.45
N PRO A 138 -6.70 -12.86 -3.92
CA PRO A 138 -6.19 -11.50 -4.12
C PRO A 138 -5.65 -11.35 -5.55
N ILE A 139 -6.55 -11.03 -6.48
CA ILE A 139 -6.22 -10.74 -7.86
C ILE A 139 -6.13 -9.24 -8.07
N THR A 140 -5.01 -8.78 -8.62
CA THR A 140 -4.90 -7.47 -9.27
C THR A 140 -4.97 -7.67 -10.78
N ILE A 141 -5.77 -6.86 -11.48
CA ILE A 141 -5.93 -6.92 -12.95
C ILE A 141 -5.32 -5.67 -13.57
N TYR A 142 -4.60 -5.83 -14.69
CA TYR A 142 -4.05 -4.70 -15.45
C TYR A 142 -3.89 -5.04 -16.93
N SER A 143 -3.92 -4.00 -17.78
CA SER A 143 -3.65 -4.11 -19.21
C SER A 143 -2.15 -4.22 -19.47
N SER A 144 -1.76 -4.91 -20.55
CA SER A 144 -0.36 -5.00 -20.98
C SER A 144 0.29 -3.64 -21.21
N ASP A 145 -0.52 -2.65 -21.60
CA ASP A 145 -0.05 -1.33 -22.05
C ASP A 145 -0.05 -0.28 -20.92
N ASN A 146 -0.63 -0.60 -19.77
CA ASN A 146 -0.72 0.29 -18.62
C ASN A 146 -0.75 -0.54 -17.33
N VAL A 147 0.44 -0.78 -16.77
CA VAL A 147 0.62 -1.55 -15.54
C VAL A 147 0.23 -0.66 -14.36
N SER A 148 -0.62 -1.17 -13.47
CA SER A 148 -1.15 -0.36 -12.37
C SER A 148 -0.09 -0.06 -11.29
N ASN A 149 -0.16 1.14 -10.69
CA ASN A 149 0.66 1.48 -9.52
C ASN A 149 0.54 0.42 -8.41
N ASP A 150 -0.63 -0.20 -8.24
CA ASP A 150 -0.83 -1.26 -7.25
C ASP A 150 -0.05 -2.54 -7.54
N TYR A 151 0.15 -2.88 -8.82
CA TYR A 151 1.01 -4.00 -9.21
C TYR A 151 2.47 -3.69 -8.89
N TYR A 152 2.98 -2.52 -9.31
CA TYR A 152 4.35 -2.13 -9.01
C TYR A 152 4.61 -2.07 -7.51
N HIS A 153 3.67 -1.54 -6.72
CA HIS A 153 3.77 -1.53 -5.25
C HIS A 153 3.85 -2.94 -4.68
N SER A 154 2.98 -3.85 -5.11
CA SER A 154 3.02 -5.25 -4.68
C SER A 154 4.34 -5.93 -5.04
N GLN A 155 4.79 -5.78 -6.29
CA GLN A 155 6.01 -6.42 -6.77
C GLN A 155 7.24 -5.85 -6.08
N LEU A 156 7.28 -4.54 -5.84
CA LEU A 156 8.33 -3.89 -5.08
C LEU A 156 8.39 -4.45 -3.66
N ILE A 157 7.26 -4.54 -2.93
CA ILE A 157 7.23 -5.14 -1.59
C ILE A 157 7.78 -6.57 -1.62
N ILE A 158 7.35 -7.38 -2.59
CA ILE A 158 7.80 -8.77 -2.73
C ILE A 158 9.33 -8.83 -2.92
N ASP A 159 9.86 -8.06 -3.85
CA ASP A 159 11.29 -8.02 -4.15
C ASP A 159 12.10 -7.54 -2.95
N THR A 160 11.56 -6.52 -2.27
CA THR A 160 12.13 -5.95 -1.05
C THR A 160 12.30 -6.99 0.04
N LEU A 161 11.25 -7.79 0.30
CA LEU A 161 11.30 -8.87 1.30
C LEU A 161 12.33 -9.95 0.96
N PHE A 162 12.55 -10.19 -0.33
CA PHE A 162 13.51 -11.17 -0.81
C PHE A 162 14.96 -10.66 -0.74
N GLN A 163 15.19 -9.37 -0.96
CA GLN A 163 16.52 -8.77 -0.87
C GLN A 163 16.97 -8.50 0.57
N MET A 164 16.04 -8.11 1.46
CA MET A 164 16.35 -7.86 2.87
C MET A 164 16.88 -9.11 3.57
N LYS A 165 17.80 -8.91 4.52
CA LYS A 165 18.32 -10.00 5.35
C LYS A 165 17.34 -10.35 6.46
N THR A 166 17.48 -11.56 6.98
CA THR A 166 16.79 -11.92 8.22
C THR A 166 17.57 -11.34 9.37
N ILE A 167 16.89 -10.56 10.23
CA ILE A 167 17.47 -10.19 11.52
C ILE A 167 17.30 -11.40 12.44
N THR A 168 18.32 -11.68 13.25
CA THR A 168 18.34 -12.85 14.13
C THR A 168 17.13 -12.92 15.06
N THR A 169 16.57 -11.76 15.44
CA THR A 169 15.42 -11.66 16.34
C THR A 169 14.06 -11.81 15.67
N ASP A 170 13.96 -11.86 14.33
CA ASP A 170 12.66 -11.90 13.63
C ASP A 170 11.81 -13.09 14.02
N LYS A 171 12.43 -14.28 14.06
CA LYS A 171 11.74 -15.53 14.43
C LYS A 171 11.26 -15.45 15.88
N ASP A 172 12.11 -14.97 16.78
CA ASP A 172 11.80 -14.89 18.20
C ASP A 172 10.69 -13.87 18.48
N GLU A 173 10.73 -12.72 17.82
CA GLU A 173 9.70 -11.69 17.91
C GLU A 173 8.38 -12.17 17.29
N PHE A 174 8.43 -12.84 16.13
CA PHE A 174 7.28 -13.50 15.52
C PHE A 174 6.63 -14.50 16.47
N ILE A 175 7.41 -15.39 17.09
CA ILE A 175 6.92 -16.40 18.05
C ILE A 175 6.33 -15.72 19.27
N LYS A 176 6.97 -14.67 19.80
CA LYS A 176 6.50 -13.91 20.95
C LYS A 176 5.15 -13.24 20.66
N ILE A 177 5.03 -12.57 19.51
CA ILE A 177 3.79 -11.92 19.08
C ILE A 177 2.68 -12.97 18.92
N CYS A 178 2.95 -14.08 18.25
CA CYS A 178 1.97 -15.16 18.09
C CYS A 178 1.55 -15.75 19.44
N SER A 179 2.51 -16.02 20.34
CA SER A 179 2.23 -16.58 21.67
C SER A 179 1.37 -15.65 22.52
N ASN A 180 1.62 -14.35 22.46
CA ASN A 180 0.83 -13.35 23.18
C ASN A 180 -0.59 -13.28 22.63
N THR A 181 -0.75 -13.23 21.30
CA THR A 181 -2.05 -13.20 20.64
C THR A 181 -2.85 -14.45 20.99
N TYR A 182 -2.30 -15.64 20.75
CA TYR A 182 -2.99 -16.91 20.95
C TYR A 182 -2.94 -17.45 22.39
N SER A 183 -2.66 -16.61 23.38
CA SER A 183 -2.51 -17.00 24.80
C SER A 183 -3.68 -17.82 25.39
N ASN A 184 -4.89 -17.69 24.82
CA ASN A 184 -6.09 -18.41 25.24
C ASN A 184 -6.47 -19.61 24.34
N ASP A 185 -5.69 -19.90 23.30
CA ASP A 185 -5.89 -21.03 22.38
C ASP A 185 -4.78 -22.08 22.56
N ASN A 186 -5.04 -23.06 23.43
CA ASN A 186 -4.08 -24.12 23.75
C ASN A 186 -3.62 -24.92 22.52
N ASN A 187 -4.49 -25.12 21.53
CA ASN A 187 -4.13 -25.89 20.34
C ASN A 187 -3.15 -25.11 19.47
N THR A 188 -3.42 -23.82 19.25
CA THR A 188 -2.51 -22.96 18.48
C THR A 188 -1.19 -22.75 19.23
N LEU A 189 -1.20 -22.62 20.56
CA LEU A 189 0.02 -22.53 21.37
C LEU A 189 0.91 -23.77 21.25
N LEU A 190 0.33 -24.98 21.24
CA LEU A 190 1.10 -26.20 21.02
C LEU A 190 1.78 -26.20 19.65
N ILE A 191 1.09 -25.74 18.60
CA ILE A 191 1.68 -25.60 17.26
C ILE A 191 2.81 -24.56 17.26
N ILE A 192 2.66 -23.45 17.98
CA ILE A 192 3.70 -22.43 18.11
C ILE A 192 4.95 -22.99 18.80
N GLN A 193 4.79 -23.73 19.90
CA GLN A 193 5.90 -24.37 20.61
C GLN A 193 6.60 -25.43 19.74
N GLU A 194 5.82 -26.21 18.99
CA GLU A 194 6.37 -27.19 18.04
C GLU A 194 7.14 -26.50 16.91
N PHE A 195 6.63 -25.38 16.39
CA PHE A 195 7.31 -24.57 15.38
C PHE A 195 8.60 -23.95 15.93
N GLU A 196 8.58 -23.40 17.14
CA GLU A 196 9.74 -22.83 17.81
C GLU A 196 10.90 -23.84 17.89
N GLN A 197 10.59 -25.05 18.37
CA GLN A 197 11.57 -26.11 18.61
C GLN A 197 12.04 -26.81 17.32
N ASN A 198 11.14 -27.07 16.38
CA ASN A 198 11.40 -27.98 15.26
C ASN A 198 11.57 -27.27 13.90
N TYR A 199 11.35 -25.96 13.80
CA TYR A 199 11.46 -25.27 12.50
C TYR A 199 12.89 -25.25 11.97
N HIS A 200 13.05 -25.71 10.73
CA HIS A 200 14.27 -25.59 9.92
C HIS A 200 13.92 -25.04 8.53
N SER A 201 14.85 -24.31 7.91
CA SER A 201 14.62 -23.66 6.61
C SER A 201 14.23 -24.65 5.49
N ASN A 202 14.74 -25.89 5.53
CA ASN A 202 14.38 -26.94 4.57
C ASN A 202 12.97 -27.53 4.77
N GLN A 203 12.29 -27.19 5.86
CA GLN A 203 10.92 -27.62 6.19
C GLN A 203 9.89 -26.51 6.01
N ALA A 204 10.27 -25.35 5.47
CA ALA A 204 9.36 -24.21 5.37
C ALA A 204 8.08 -24.52 4.58
N LEU A 205 8.19 -25.24 3.46
CA LEU A 205 7.03 -25.72 2.68
C LEU A 205 6.15 -26.71 3.44
N TRP A 206 6.73 -27.52 4.34
CA TRP A 206 5.97 -28.46 5.16
C TRP A 206 5.10 -27.70 6.15
N TRP A 207 5.66 -26.70 6.83
CA TRP A 207 4.94 -25.82 7.73
C TRP A 207 3.88 -24.96 7.01
N TYR A 208 4.19 -24.49 5.80
CA TYR A 208 3.25 -23.73 4.98
C TYR A 208 2.04 -24.56 4.54
N THR A 209 2.25 -25.84 4.23
CA THR A 209 1.18 -26.74 3.77
C THR A 209 0.44 -27.46 4.89
N ARG A 210 0.97 -27.43 6.12
CA ARG A 210 0.28 -27.93 7.31
C ARG A 210 -0.91 -27.03 7.64
N GLU A 211 -2.04 -27.66 7.98
CA GLU A 211 -3.21 -26.97 8.52
C GLU A 211 -2.84 -26.29 9.84
N SER A 212 -2.64 -24.99 9.80
CA SER A 212 -2.18 -24.17 10.92
C SER A 212 -2.49 -22.69 10.68
N PHE A 213 -2.24 -21.85 11.68
CA PHE A 213 -2.37 -20.39 11.55
C PHE A 213 -1.32 -19.79 10.59
N LEU A 214 -0.15 -20.42 10.42
CA LEU A 214 1.00 -19.87 9.68
C LEU A 214 0.65 -19.48 8.24
N SER A 215 0.05 -20.40 7.47
CA SER A 215 -0.28 -20.12 6.06
C SER A 215 -1.38 -19.07 5.91
N ARG A 216 -2.37 -19.06 6.82
CA ARG A 216 -3.45 -18.07 6.84
C ARG A 216 -2.92 -16.68 7.16
N LEU A 217 -2.10 -16.58 8.21
CA LEU A 217 -1.45 -15.36 8.65
C LEU A 217 -0.58 -14.80 7.52
N LEU A 218 0.24 -15.66 6.88
CA LEU A 218 1.10 -15.23 5.79
C LEU A 218 0.30 -14.77 4.56
N ASN A 219 -0.71 -15.54 4.15
CA ASN A 219 -1.58 -15.17 3.03
C ASN A 219 -2.35 -13.88 3.32
N LYS A 220 -2.81 -13.66 4.57
CA LYS A 220 -3.43 -12.41 5.00
C LYS A 220 -2.43 -11.27 4.84
N ALA A 221 -1.25 -11.38 5.46
CA ALA A 221 -0.19 -10.37 5.43
C ALA A 221 0.12 -9.90 4.00
N LEU A 222 0.27 -10.86 3.10
CA LEU A 222 0.52 -10.64 1.68
C LEU A 222 -0.68 -9.96 0.98
N SER A 223 -1.90 -10.43 1.23
CA SER A 223 -3.12 -9.90 0.59
C SER A 223 -3.42 -8.45 0.97
N ILE A 224 -3.17 -8.07 2.23
CA ILE A 224 -3.33 -6.69 2.71
C ILE A 224 -2.04 -5.87 2.66
N LYS A 225 -0.94 -6.45 2.17
CA LYS A 225 0.39 -5.83 2.08
C LYS A 225 0.89 -5.26 3.43
N ASN A 226 0.64 -5.97 4.53
CA ASN A 226 1.05 -5.53 5.87
C ASN A 226 2.56 -5.74 6.08
N LEU A 227 3.35 -4.69 5.87
CA LEU A 227 4.81 -4.75 5.97
C LEU A 227 5.34 -5.19 7.33
N ASP A 228 4.70 -4.80 8.44
CA ASP A 228 5.18 -5.18 9.78
C ASP A 228 5.16 -6.71 9.93
N LEU A 229 4.03 -7.32 9.55
CA LEU A 229 3.87 -8.77 9.61
C LEU A 229 4.74 -9.47 8.57
N LEU A 230 4.92 -8.89 7.39
CA LEU A 230 5.78 -9.44 6.33
C LEU A 230 7.26 -9.43 6.73
N PHE A 231 7.73 -8.40 7.45
CA PHE A 231 9.09 -8.39 8.00
C PHE A 231 9.29 -9.50 9.03
N PHE A 232 8.34 -9.69 9.96
CA PHE A 232 8.40 -10.79 10.92
C PHE A 232 8.36 -12.17 10.24
N CYS A 233 7.55 -12.33 9.19
CA CYS A 233 7.49 -13.57 8.41
C CYS A 233 8.59 -13.67 7.33
N GLY A 234 9.49 -12.69 7.22
CA GLY A 234 10.47 -12.60 6.14
C GLY A 234 11.41 -13.81 6.08
N PHE A 235 11.81 -14.35 7.23
CA PHE A 235 12.60 -15.57 7.30
C PHE A 235 11.89 -16.76 6.63
N PHE A 236 10.62 -16.94 6.96
CA PHE A 236 9.78 -18.04 6.49
C PHE A 236 9.49 -17.90 4.99
N LEU A 237 9.19 -16.67 4.54
CA LEU A 237 8.99 -16.34 3.14
C LEU A 237 10.23 -16.66 2.28
N ARG A 238 11.41 -16.23 2.73
CA ARG A 238 12.67 -16.50 2.02
C ARG A 238 13.00 -17.98 1.98
N ASP A 239 12.73 -18.71 3.05
CA ASP A 239 12.97 -20.16 3.08
C ASP A 239 12.02 -20.92 2.13
N ILE A 240 10.73 -20.53 2.07
CA ILE A 240 9.78 -21.05 1.06
C ILE A 240 10.29 -20.74 -0.34
N GLN A 241 10.67 -19.49 -0.61
CA GLN A 241 11.13 -19.04 -1.92
C GLN A 241 12.39 -19.79 -2.37
N LYS A 242 13.40 -19.92 -1.50
CA LYS A 242 14.62 -20.72 -1.79
C LYS A 242 14.31 -22.18 -2.09
N LEU A 243 13.34 -22.78 -1.39
CA LEU A 243 12.91 -24.14 -1.66
C LEU A 243 12.20 -24.25 -3.01
N ILE A 244 11.36 -23.28 -3.38
CA ILE A 244 10.74 -23.24 -4.70
C ILE A 244 11.85 -23.13 -5.76
N GLU A 245 12.75 -22.16 -5.63
CA GLU A 245 13.87 -21.93 -6.56
C GLU A 245 14.74 -23.17 -6.78
N LYS A 246 15.09 -23.87 -5.71
CA LYS A 246 15.90 -25.09 -5.79
C LYS A 246 15.18 -26.25 -6.50
N ASN A 247 13.85 -26.26 -6.49
CA ASN A 247 13.03 -27.37 -7.00
C ASN A 247 12.14 -26.99 -8.19
N GLN A 248 12.54 -25.95 -8.94
CA GLN A 248 11.81 -25.45 -10.09
C GLN A 248 11.57 -26.53 -11.16
N CYS A 249 10.39 -26.50 -11.78
CA CYS A 249 10.03 -27.40 -12.86
C CYS A 249 10.35 -26.76 -14.22
N ASN A 250 11.02 -27.50 -15.10
CA ASN A 250 11.35 -27.03 -16.46
C ASN A 250 10.35 -27.54 -17.53
N ALA A 251 9.42 -28.41 -17.16
CA ALA A 251 8.42 -28.92 -18.07
C ALA A 251 7.21 -27.98 -18.14
N SER A 252 6.66 -27.81 -19.35
CA SER A 252 5.35 -27.18 -19.49
C SER A 252 4.30 -28.10 -18.89
N ILE A 253 3.45 -27.57 -18.02
CA ILE A 253 2.44 -28.35 -17.29
C ILE A 253 1.08 -27.67 -17.38
N GLN A 254 0.04 -28.49 -17.27
CA GLN A 254 -1.32 -28.04 -17.07
C GLN A 254 -1.78 -28.45 -15.67
N VAL A 255 -2.18 -27.47 -14.87
CA VAL A 255 -2.60 -27.65 -13.48
C VAL A 255 -3.89 -26.90 -13.19
N TYR A 256 -4.53 -27.25 -12.08
CA TYR A 256 -5.88 -26.82 -11.74
C TYR A 256 -5.92 -26.25 -10.33
N HIS A 257 -6.67 -25.16 -10.16
CA HIS A 257 -6.96 -24.56 -8.86
C HIS A 257 -8.46 -24.30 -8.73
N GLY A 258 -9.04 -24.65 -7.59
CA GLY A 258 -10.47 -24.48 -7.31
C GLY A 258 -10.70 -23.34 -6.33
N GLN A 259 -11.68 -22.49 -6.60
CA GLN A 259 -11.96 -21.28 -5.84
C GLN A 259 -13.47 -20.99 -5.80
N LEU A 260 -13.98 -20.52 -4.66
CA LEU A 260 -15.28 -19.86 -4.58
C LEU A 260 -15.09 -18.35 -4.78
N MET A 261 -15.96 -17.76 -5.60
CA MET A 261 -15.82 -16.38 -6.06
C MET A 261 -17.17 -15.67 -5.96
N SER A 262 -17.18 -14.36 -5.65
CA SER A 262 -18.44 -13.61 -5.72
C SER A 262 -18.83 -13.34 -7.17
N ASN A 263 -20.11 -13.08 -7.42
CA ASN A 263 -20.54 -12.66 -8.75
C ASN A 263 -19.83 -11.38 -9.21
N ASP A 264 -19.52 -10.45 -8.31
CA ASP A 264 -18.82 -9.21 -8.64
C ASP A 264 -17.37 -9.44 -9.08
N GLU A 265 -16.64 -10.32 -8.39
CA GLU A 265 -15.29 -10.73 -8.80
C GLU A 265 -15.31 -11.43 -10.15
N LEU A 266 -16.25 -12.36 -10.35
CA LEU A 266 -16.38 -13.06 -11.62
C LEU A 266 -16.71 -12.08 -12.75
N ASN A 267 -17.63 -11.13 -12.53
CA ASN A 267 -17.98 -10.11 -13.51
C ASN A 267 -16.79 -9.22 -13.85
N THR A 268 -15.97 -8.87 -12.85
CA THR A 268 -14.73 -8.13 -13.06
C THR A 268 -13.77 -8.92 -13.97
N LEU A 269 -13.61 -10.22 -13.74
CA LEU A 269 -12.78 -11.08 -14.59
C LEU A 269 -13.36 -11.25 -16.00
N LEU A 270 -14.68 -11.41 -16.14
CA LEU A 270 -15.36 -11.49 -17.44
C LEU A 270 -15.10 -10.26 -18.31
N ASN A 271 -15.09 -9.07 -17.69
CA ASN A 271 -14.79 -7.81 -18.38
C ASN A 271 -13.30 -7.60 -18.66
N SER A 272 -12.44 -8.48 -18.14
CA SER A 272 -10.97 -8.34 -18.20
C SER A 272 -10.31 -9.42 -19.06
N VAL A 273 -11.06 -10.20 -19.83
CA VAL A 273 -10.47 -11.20 -20.74
C VAL A 273 -9.49 -10.51 -21.70
N GLY A 274 -8.30 -11.09 -21.85
CA GLY A 274 -7.16 -10.52 -22.58
C GLY A 274 -6.13 -9.79 -21.71
N HIS A 275 -6.51 -9.38 -20.48
CA HIS A 275 -5.64 -8.67 -19.55
C HIS A 275 -4.75 -9.63 -18.73
N CYS A 276 -3.77 -9.08 -18.04
CA CYS A 276 -2.94 -9.79 -17.08
C CYS A 276 -3.55 -9.73 -15.68
N ILE A 277 -3.38 -10.83 -14.94
CA ILE A 277 -3.74 -10.95 -13.53
C ILE A 277 -2.48 -11.28 -12.72
N SER A 278 -2.23 -10.55 -11.64
CA SER A 278 -1.22 -10.91 -10.64
C SER A 278 -1.89 -11.43 -9.39
N ILE A 279 -1.31 -12.48 -8.82
CA ILE A 279 -1.76 -13.06 -7.55
C ILE A 279 -0.71 -12.72 -6.50
N ASN A 280 -1.12 -11.93 -5.51
CA ASN A 280 -0.21 -11.39 -4.50
C ASN A 280 0.07 -12.39 -3.36
N THR A 281 -0.28 -13.67 -3.53
CA THR A 281 -0.02 -14.77 -2.59
C THR A 281 0.56 -15.96 -3.33
N PHE A 282 1.03 -16.99 -2.60
CA PHE A 282 1.44 -18.23 -3.27
C PHE A 282 0.21 -18.97 -3.82
N LEU A 283 0.20 -19.18 -5.13
CA LEU A 283 -0.85 -19.97 -5.78
C LEU A 283 -0.48 -21.46 -5.72
N SER A 284 -1.31 -22.25 -5.04
CA SER A 284 -1.19 -23.72 -5.03
C SER A 284 -2.13 -24.34 -6.06
N ALA A 285 -1.62 -25.25 -6.88
CA ALA A 285 -2.39 -25.96 -7.89
C ALA A 285 -2.09 -27.47 -7.90
N VAL A 286 -2.99 -28.26 -8.47
CA VAL A 286 -2.88 -29.73 -8.55
C VAL A 286 -3.02 -30.22 -9.98
N PHE A 287 -2.53 -31.44 -10.26
CA PHE A 287 -2.65 -32.05 -11.59
C PHE A 287 -4.03 -32.71 -11.85
N ASN A 288 -4.75 -33.10 -10.80
CA ASN A 288 -5.98 -33.87 -10.94
C ASN A 288 -7.24 -32.98 -11.01
N ARG A 289 -7.68 -32.69 -12.24
CA ARG A 289 -8.89 -31.90 -12.51
C ARG A 289 -10.15 -32.44 -11.82
N LYS A 290 -10.37 -33.76 -11.85
CA LYS A 290 -11.62 -34.39 -11.35
C LYS A 290 -11.76 -34.20 -9.84
N GLN A 291 -10.64 -34.27 -9.14
CA GLN A 291 -10.61 -34.12 -7.69
C GLN A 291 -11.00 -32.72 -7.23
N ILE A 292 -10.49 -31.68 -7.90
CA ILE A 292 -10.88 -30.30 -7.58
C ILE A 292 -12.37 -30.09 -7.83
N ILE A 293 -12.90 -30.64 -8.92
CA ILE A 293 -14.34 -30.56 -9.20
C ILE A 293 -15.15 -31.28 -8.12
N SER A 294 -14.72 -32.44 -7.63
CA SER A 294 -15.39 -33.10 -6.50
C SER A 294 -15.37 -32.25 -5.23
N SER A 295 -14.24 -31.62 -4.89
CA SER A 295 -14.15 -30.73 -3.73
C SER A 295 -15.02 -29.48 -3.89
N LEU A 296 -15.09 -28.88 -5.09
CA LEU A 296 -15.98 -27.76 -5.37
C LEU A 296 -17.46 -28.15 -5.27
N ASN A 297 -17.81 -29.40 -5.59
CA ASN A 297 -19.18 -29.90 -5.51
C ASN A 297 -19.70 -30.07 -4.08
N GLU A 298 -18.84 -30.04 -3.07
CA GLU A 298 -19.24 -30.04 -1.65
C GLU A 298 -19.87 -28.70 -1.22
N PHE A 299 -19.65 -27.63 -1.98
CA PHE A 299 -20.13 -26.28 -1.68
C PHE A 299 -21.41 -25.92 -2.45
N SER A 300 -22.33 -25.23 -1.76
CA SER A 300 -23.61 -24.80 -2.34
C SER A 300 -23.46 -23.47 -3.08
N THR A 301 -24.03 -23.36 -4.29
CA THR A 301 -24.04 -22.11 -5.07
C THR A 301 -25.08 -21.10 -4.60
N GLN A 302 -25.86 -21.42 -3.57
CA GLN A 302 -26.95 -20.56 -3.07
C GLN A 302 -26.44 -19.37 -2.25
N GLU A 303 -25.14 -19.31 -1.94
CA GLU A 303 -24.56 -18.34 -0.99
C GLU A 303 -24.12 -17.02 -1.63
N GLY A 304 -24.54 -16.75 -2.88
CA GLY A 304 -24.06 -15.61 -3.67
C GLY A 304 -22.61 -15.78 -4.16
N LEU A 305 -22.05 -16.97 -3.95
CA LEU A 305 -20.75 -17.39 -4.45
C LEU A 305 -20.93 -18.41 -5.59
N VAL A 306 -20.04 -18.34 -6.56
CA VAL A 306 -19.96 -19.26 -7.70
C VAL A 306 -18.73 -20.13 -7.59
N ARG A 307 -18.84 -21.34 -8.12
CA ARG A 307 -17.73 -22.30 -8.18
C ARG A 307 -16.88 -22.01 -9.40
N VAL A 308 -15.59 -21.78 -9.18
CA VAL A 308 -14.62 -21.45 -10.23
C VAL A 308 -13.51 -22.50 -10.25
N LEU A 309 -13.21 -22.97 -11.45
CA LEU A 309 -12.05 -23.81 -11.75
C LEU A 309 -11.09 -23.00 -12.62
N PHE A 310 -9.92 -22.70 -12.10
CA PHE A 310 -8.81 -22.19 -12.88
C PHE A 310 -8.12 -23.34 -13.59
N GLU A 311 -8.04 -23.27 -14.92
CA GLU A 311 -7.20 -24.12 -15.76
C GLU A 311 -5.96 -23.29 -16.09
N ILE A 312 -4.82 -23.71 -15.54
CA ILE A 312 -3.56 -22.96 -15.57
C ILE A 312 -2.60 -23.69 -16.49
N ASP A 313 -2.28 -23.06 -17.62
CA ASP A 313 -1.24 -23.52 -18.53
C ASP A 313 0.07 -22.81 -18.17
N ALA A 314 0.97 -23.56 -17.54
CA ALA A 314 2.27 -23.06 -17.14
C ALA A 314 3.32 -23.49 -18.17
N VAL A 315 3.54 -22.63 -19.17
CA VAL A 315 4.51 -22.87 -20.24
C VAL A 315 5.89 -22.36 -19.81
N THR A 316 6.91 -23.20 -19.93
CA THR A 316 8.29 -22.81 -19.65
C THR A 316 8.90 -22.14 -20.89
N SER A 317 9.07 -20.83 -20.84
CA SER A 317 9.83 -20.10 -21.87
C SER A 317 11.34 -20.39 -21.73
N THR A 318 12.11 -20.16 -22.79
CA THR A 318 13.58 -20.34 -22.79
C THR A 318 14.32 -19.35 -21.87
N ASP A 319 13.62 -18.35 -21.34
CA ASP A 319 14.17 -17.40 -20.38
C ASP A 319 14.14 -17.97 -18.96
N LYS A 320 15.22 -17.69 -18.21
CA LYS A 320 15.56 -18.29 -16.91
C LYS A 320 14.58 -17.95 -15.76
N SER A 321 13.48 -17.24 -15.96
CA SER A 321 12.52 -16.92 -14.91
C SER A 321 11.52 -18.06 -14.69
N LYS A 322 11.91 -18.93 -13.77
CA LYS A 322 11.19 -20.15 -13.44
C LYS A 322 10.16 -19.88 -12.34
N ALA A 323 8.88 -19.75 -12.71
CA ALA A 323 7.83 -19.24 -11.82
C ALA A 323 7.14 -20.27 -10.90
N PHE A 324 7.55 -21.55 -10.88
CA PHE A 324 6.88 -22.56 -10.03
C PHE A 324 7.73 -23.81 -9.76
N ALA A 325 7.37 -24.56 -8.72
CA ALA A 325 7.98 -25.84 -8.33
C ALA A 325 6.94 -26.91 -8.01
N ILE A 326 7.30 -28.18 -8.24
CA ILE A 326 6.52 -29.32 -7.75
C ILE A 326 6.93 -29.55 -6.29
N ILE A 327 6.02 -29.26 -5.35
CA ILE A 327 6.34 -29.24 -3.91
C ILE A 327 5.87 -30.50 -3.16
N THR A 328 5.43 -31.52 -3.88
CA THR A 328 4.73 -32.69 -3.31
C THR A 328 5.49 -33.35 -2.16
N GLN A 329 6.80 -33.56 -2.35
CA GLN A 329 7.69 -34.16 -1.35
C GLN A 329 7.92 -33.31 -0.09
N PHE A 330 7.60 -32.02 -0.15
CA PHE A 330 7.74 -31.08 0.96
C PHE A 330 6.41 -30.81 1.66
N THR A 331 5.31 -31.41 1.20
CA THR A 331 3.99 -31.12 1.79
C THR A 331 3.76 -31.89 3.10
N TYR A 332 2.99 -31.30 4.02
CA TYR A 332 2.58 -31.93 5.28
C TYR A 332 1.91 -33.29 5.05
N LEU A 333 1.04 -33.37 4.04
CA LEU A 333 0.37 -34.59 3.59
C LEU A 333 0.66 -34.80 2.09
N PRO A 334 1.62 -35.68 1.72
CA PRO A 334 2.02 -35.91 0.33
C PRO A 334 1.06 -36.85 -0.40
N VAL A 335 -0.24 -36.65 -0.22
CA VAL A 335 -1.29 -37.47 -0.87
C VAL A 335 -1.41 -37.12 -2.35
N GLU A 336 -1.14 -35.87 -2.72
CA GLU A 336 -1.38 -35.33 -4.05
C GLU A 336 -0.17 -34.65 -4.65
N LYS A 337 -0.01 -34.81 -5.97
CA LYS A 337 0.95 -34.03 -6.72
C LYS A 337 0.52 -32.55 -6.75
N LYS A 338 1.22 -31.73 -5.98
CA LYS A 338 1.02 -30.29 -5.81
C LYS A 338 2.13 -29.47 -6.46
N VAL A 339 1.72 -28.34 -7.04
CA VAL A 339 2.57 -27.29 -7.61
C VAL A 339 2.33 -26.01 -6.84
N LEU A 340 3.41 -25.27 -6.58
CA LEU A 340 3.34 -23.94 -5.98
C LEU A 340 4.01 -22.94 -6.93
N PHE A 341 3.28 -21.88 -7.28
CA PHE A 341 3.82 -20.77 -8.05
C PHE A 341 4.54 -19.78 -7.13
N MET A 342 5.62 -19.18 -7.61
CA MET A 342 6.39 -18.16 -6.89
C MET A 342 5.52 -16.92 -6.65
N LEU A 343 5.80 -16.24 -5.55
CA LEU A 343 5.14 -14.98 -5.22
C LEU A 343 5.43 -13.94 -6.32
N GLY A 344 4.40 -13.21 -6.77
CA GLY A 344 4.52 -12.26 -7.88
C GLY A 344 4.38 -12.88 -9.27
N SER A 345 4.03 -14.17 -9.38
CA SER A 345 3.71 -14.79 -10.67
C SER A 345 2.52 -14.08 -11.34
N VAL A 346 2.65 -13.83 -12.64
CA VAL A 346 1.63 -13.17 -13.46
C VAL A 346 1.04 -14.15 -14.45
N PHE A 347 -0.27 -14.05 -14.66
CA PHE A 347 -1.00 -14.88 -15.61
C PHE A 347 -1.79 -14.03 -16.59
N GLN A 348 -1.79 -14.37 -17.87
CA GLN A 348 -2.70 -13.78 -18.84
C GLN A 348 -4.05 -14.49 -18.78
N LEU A 349 -5.13 -13.72 -18.65
CA LEU A 349 -6.49 -14.23 -18.68
C LEU A 349 -6.94 -14.42 -20.12
N THR A 350 -7.10 -15.67 -20.56
CA THR A 350 -7.35 -15.97 -21.98
C THR A 350 -8.81 -16.22 -22.32
N ASN A 351 -9.55 -16.88 -21.43
CA ASN A 351 -10.94 -17.22 -21.67
C ASN A 351 -11.67 -17.54 -20.36
N ILE A 352 -12.98 -17.27 -20.32
CA ILE A 352 -13.87 -17.65 -19.24
C ILE A 352 -15.14 -18.26 -19.85
N CYS A 353 -15.54 -19.44 -19.39
CA CYS A 353 -16.77 -20.08 -19.84
C CYS A 353 -17.52 -20.80 -18.72
N LEU A 354 -18.83 -20.95 -18.88
CA LEU A 354 -19.67 -21.71 -17.95
C LEU A 354 -19.77 -23.17 -18.40
N ASP A 355 -19.33 -24.09 -17.55
CA ASP A 355 -19.61 -25.52 -17.70
C ASP A 355 -20.99 -25.84 -17.11
N SER A 356 -21.99 -25.84 -17.97
CA SER A 356 -23.38 -26.11 -17.58
C SER A 356 -23.60 -27.50 -16.98
N LYS A 357 -22.74 -28.49 -17.30
CA LYS A 357 -22.88 -29.86 -16.80
C LYS A 357 -22.54 -29.96 -15.33
N ASN A 358 -21.46 -29.29 -14.92
CA ASN A 358 -21.00 -29.28 -13.53
C ASN A 358 -21.48 -28.04 -12.76
N ASN A 359 -22.12 -27.09 -13.45
CA ASN A 359 -22.55 -25.80 -12.92
C ASN A 359 -21.40 -25.05 -12.23
N LEU A 360 -20.28 -24.91 -12.95
CA LEU A 360 -19.08 -24.22 -12.53
C LEU A 360 -18.51 -23.37 -13.66
N TRP A 361 -17.83 -22.28 -13.31
CA TRP A 361 -17.12 -21.44 -14.26
C TRP A 361 -15.69 -21.95 -14.44
N ILE A 362 -15.23 -22.00 -15.69
CA ILE A 362 -13.86 -22.37 -16.05
C ILE A 362 -13.17 -21.08 -16.47
N ILE A 363 -12.07 -20.76 -15.79
CA ILE A 363 -11.21 -19.61 -16.09
C ILE A 363 -9.88 -20.14 -16.60
N LYS A 364 -9.53 -19.82 -17.84
CA LYS A 364 -8.29 -20.26 -18.48
C LYS A 364 -7.25 -19.17 -18.39
N ILE A 365 -6.14 -19.47 -17.73
CA ILE A 365 -5.03 -18.54 -17.55
C ILE A 365 -3.72 -19.17 -17.99
N ILE A 366 -2.84 -18.36 -18.58
CA ILE A 366 -1.52 -18.79 -19.02
C ILE A 366 -0.47 -18.06 -18.20
N LEU A 367 0.49 -18.77 -17.62
CA LEU A 367 1.61 -18.13 -16.94
C LEU A 367 2.43 -17.30 -17.94
N VAL A 368 2.65 -16.03 -17.63
CA VAL A 368 3.44 -15.11 -18.46
C VAL A 368 4.59 -14.53 -17.65
N ASN A 369 5.69 -14.25 -18.35
CA ASN A 369 6.83 -13.56 -17.77
C ASN A 369 6.74 -12.08 -18.13
N ILE A 370 6.59 -11.21 -17.14
CA ILE A 370 6.64 -9.77 -17.34
C ILE A 370 8.03 -9.28 -16.91
N LYS A 371 8.69 -8.55 -17.81
CA LYS A 371 9.93 -7.85 -17.47
C LYS A 371 9.58 -6.72 -16.52
N LYS A 372 10.33 -6.61 -15.42
CA LYS A 372 10.22 -5.46 -14.52
C LYS A 372 10.88 -4.27 -15.21
N ASP A 373 10.21 -3.13 -15.21
CA ASP A 373 10.72 -1.89 -15.82
C ASP A 373 11.62 -1.08 -14.86
N TYR A 374 11.84 -1.57 -13.65
CA TYR A 374 12.85 -1.05 -12.74
C TYR A 374 14.03 -2.02 -12.72
N ASP A 375 15.24 -1.46 -12.80
CA ASP A 375 16.49 -2.21 -12.71
C ASP A 375 16.52 -3.05 -11.42
N ASP A 376 17.38 -4.07 -11.36
CA ASP A 376 17.70 -4.77 -10.11
C ASP A 376 18.38 -3.76 -9.15
N THR A 377 17.57 -2.91 -8.51
CA THR A 377 18.03 -1.72 -7.82
C THR A 377 18.44 -2.05 -6.39
N ASN A 378 19.50 -1.37 -5.91
CA ASN A 378 19.96 -1.42 -4.53
C ASN A 378 18.78 -1.23 -3.54
N LEU A 379 18.86 -1.83 -2.35
CA LEU A 379 17.84 -1.74 -1.29
C LEU A 379 17.41 -0.28 -1.05
N ILE A 380 18.32 0.69 -1.11
CA ILE A 380 17.99 2.11 -0.94
C ILE A 380 16.96 2.60 -1.97
N SER A 381 17.12 2.21 -3.24
CA SER A 381 16.21 2.61 -4.32
C SER A 381 14.79 2.11 -4.09
N CYS A 382 14.61 0.91 -3.53
CA CYS A 382 13.28 0.39 -3.23
C CYS A 382 12.51 1.30 -2.27
N GLY A 383 13.19 1.82 -1.25
CA GLY A 383 12.58 2.75 -0.30
C GLY A 383 12.22 4.09 -0.93
N HIS A 384 13.06 4.59 -1.86
CA HIS A 384 12.75 5.81 -2.61
C HIS A 384 11.56 5.65 -3.56
N ILE A 385 11.42 4.48 -4.20
CA ILE A 385 10.25 4.19 -5.05
C ILE A 385 8.98 4.19 -4.18
N LEU A 386 9.00 3.55 -3.00
CA LEU A 386 7.85 3.62 -2.06
C LEU A 386 7.48 5.06 -1.71
N ARG A 387 8.48 5.92 -1.47
CA ARG A 387 8.27 7.35 -1.21
C ARG A 387 7.65 8.07 -2.42
N GLN A 388 8.18 7.84 -3.63
CA GLN A 388 7.66 8.43 -4.87
C GLN A 388 6.23 8.00 -5.18
N MET A 389 5.83 6.81 -4.74
CA MET A 389 4.46 6.32 -4.80
C MET A 389 3.56 6.89 -3.69
N GLU A 390 4.05 7.86 -2.91
CA GLU A 390 3.38 8.48 -1.76
C GLU A 390 3.02 7.46 -0.64
N LYS A 391 3.71 6.31 -0.60
CA LYS A 391 3.56 5.30 0.45
C LYS A 391 4.53 5.58 1.59
N PHE A 392 4.40 6.76 2.20
CA PHE A 392 5.35 7.28 3.19
C PHE A 392 5.51 6.36 4.41
N ASP A 393 4.42 5.80 4.94
CA ASP A 393 4.48 4.89 6.09
C ASP A 393 5.21 3.58 5.76
N ASP A 394 5.02 3.06 4.56
CA ASP A 394 5.70 1.85 4.09
C ASP A 394 7.19 2.12 3.89
N ALA A 395 7.54 3.25 3.27
CA ALA A 395 8.92 3.70 3.08
C ALA A 395 9.64 3.92 4.41
N GLU A 396 8.98 4.53 5.40
CA GLU A 396 9.54 4.78 6.74
C GLU A 396 9.85 3.46 7.45
N LYS A 397 8.91 2.52 7.46
CA LYS A 397 9.10 1.17 8.03
C LYS A 397 10.24 0.45 7.33
N TYR A 398 10.33 0.58 6.02
CA TYR A 398 11.36 -0.02 5.20
C TYR A 398 12.77 0.49 5.55
N PHE A 399 12.99 1.80 5.54
CA PHE A 399 14.31 2.36 5.89
C PHE A 399 14.67 2.11 7.35
N SER A 400 13.69 2.17 8.26
CA SER A 400 13.89 1.82 9.68
C SER A 400 14.33 0.37 9.86
N ARG A 401 13.80 -0.54 9.02
CA ARG A 401 14.19 -1.94 8.99
C ARG A 401 15.61 -2.11 8.45
N LEU A 402 15.91 -1.45 7.33
CA LEU A 402 17.21 -1.51 6.66
C LEU A 402 18.35 -1.05 7.58
N LEU A 403 18.14 0.01 8.36
CA LEU A 403 19.11 0.49 9.37
C LEU A 403 19.48 -0.56 10.43
N LYS A 404 18.58 -1.51 10.74
CA LYS A 404 18.89 -2.58 11.70
C LYS A 404 19.74 -3.69 11.08
N GLU A 405 19.79 -3.77 9.76
CA GLU A 405 20.52 -4.81 9.01
C GLU A 405 21.90 -4.35 8.55
N ILE A 406 22.03 -3.04 8.33
CA ILE A 406 23.26 -2.41 7.85
C ILE A 406 24.14 -2.02 9.06
N PRO A 407 25.44 -2.37 9.05
CA PRO A 407 26.40 -1.87 10.06
C PRO A 407 26.46 -0.34 10.09
N GLU A 408 26.65 0.26 11.27
CA GLU A 408 26.67 1.73 11.44
C GLU A 408 27.78 2.42 10.62
N ASP A 409 28.85 1.70 10.27
CA ASP A 409 29.98 2.19 9.48
C ASP A 409 29.77 2.08 7.95
N HIS A 410 28.63 1.56 7.52
CA HIS A 410 28.32 1.37 6.10
C HIS A 410 27.89 2.68 5.42
N GLU A 411 28.26 2.87 4.15
CA GLU A 411 27.97 4.09 3.39
C GLU A 411 26.47 4.41 3.28
N ASP A 412 25.65 3.38 3.05
CA ASP A 412 24.18 3.48 2.93
C ASP A 412 23.47 3.91 4.23
N PHE A 413 24.14 3.87 5.39
CA PHE A 413 23.53 4.24 6.67
C PHE A 413 23.13 5.73 6.67
N SER A 414 23.98 6.59 6.11
CA SER A 414 23.70 8.02 5.91
C SER A 414 22.52 8.26 4.96
N GLN A 415 22.44 7.48 3.87
CA GLN A 415 21.35 7.57 2.89
C GLN A 415 20.00 7.17 3.50
N CYS A 416 19.98 6.15 4.38
CA CYS A 416 18.78 5.77 5.12
C CYS A 416 18.26 6.90 6.01
N TYR A 417 19.15 7.57 6.77
CA TYR A 417 18.76 8.71 7.59
C TYR A 417 18.28 9.90 6.76
N GLN A 418 18.93 10.20 5.63
CA GLN A 418 18.45 11.23 4.71
C GLN A 418 17.05 10.91 4.17
N ALA A 419 16.81 9.65 3.78
CA ALA A 419 15.52 9.22 3.29
C ALA A 419 14.44 9.32 4.37
N LEU A 420 14.72 8.90 5.60
CA LEU A 420 13.80 9.05 6.75
C LEU A 420 13.52 10.52 7.07
N GLY A 421 14.54 11.39 7.04
CA GLY A 421 14.38 12.83 7.21
C GLY A 421 13.42 13.42 6.18
N LEU A 422 13.59 13.05 4.91
CA LEU A 422 12.75 13.53 3.82
C LEU A 422 11.31 12.98 3.91
N ILE A 423 11.13 11.71 4.24
CA ILE A 423 9.81 11.11 4.47
C ILE A 423 9.09 11.82 5.62
N CYS A 424 9.78 12.13 6.71
CA CYS A 424 9.20 12.86 7.83
C CYS A 424 8.81 14.28 7.44
N PHE A 425 9.61 14.95 6.61
CA PHE A 425 9.29 16.27 6.06
C PHE A 425 8.02 16.23 5.20
N GLU A 426 7.91 15.27 4.28
CA GLU A 426 6.73 15.07 3.44
C GLU A 426 5.47 14.75 4.27
N LYS A 427 5.63 14.03 5.39
CA LYS A 427 4.57 13.79 6.38
C LYS A 427 4.30 14.99 7.30
N THR A 428 4.95 16.14 7.10
CA THR A 428 4.87 17.35 7.94
C THR A 428 5.32 17.17 9.39
N ASN A 429 6.05 16.09 9.69
CA ASN A 429 6.67 15.86 10.99
C ASN A 429 8.07 16.47 11.02
N TYR A 430 8.12 17.80 11.15
CA TYR A 430 9.35 18.58 11.08
C TYR A 430 10.32 18.28 12.23
N GLU A 431 9.83 17.99 13.44
CA GLU A 431 10.67 17.63 14.58
C GLU A 431 11.46 16.34 14.31
N LEU A 432 10.77 15.29 13.84
CA LEU A 432 11.41 14.01 13.54
C LEU A 432 12.30 14.12 12.29
N SER A 433 11.92 14.95 11.33
CA SER A 433 12.76 15.25 10.16
C SER A 433 14.10 15.89 10.55
N LEU A 434 14.08 16.92 11.40
CA LEU A 434 15.28 17.55 11.96
C LEU A 434 16.12 16.55 12.77
N TYR A 435 15.47 15.68 13.54
CA TYR A 435 16.17 14.62 14.26
C TYR A 435 16.97 13.73 13.30
N TRP A 436 16.37 13.22 12.23
CA TRP A 436 17.08 12.37 11.27
C TRP A 436 18.21 13.10 10.56
N TYR A 437 18.00 14.34 10.11
CA TYR A 437 19.06 15.13 9.49
C TYR A 437 20.21 15.45 10.45
N SER A 438 19.95 15.63 11.74
CA SER A 438 21.00 15.76 12.75
C SER A 438 21.88 14.50 12.85
N GLN A 439 21.29 13.31 12.68
CA GLN A 439 22.05 12.07 12.65
C GLN A 439 22.94 11.98 11.41
N VAL A 440 22.46 12.46 10.26
CA VAL A 440 23.27 12.56 9.03
C VAL A 440 24.49 13.46 9.25
N ILE A 441 24.31 14.65 9.83
CA ILE A 441 25.41 15.58 10.11
C ILE A 441 26.51 14.93 10.96
N ASN A 442 26.13 14.14 11.98
CA ASN A 442 27.10 13.47 12.85
C ASN A 442 27.92 12.38 12.16
N LEU A 443 27.46 11.87 11.01
CA LEU A 443 28.13 10.81 10.26
C LEU A 443 29.00 11.35 9.13
N LEU A 444 28.60 12.47 8.52
CA LEU A 444 29.29 13.02 7.35
C LEU A 444 30.53 13.83 7.74
N LYS A 445 31.53 13.80 6.87
CA LYS A 445 32.74 14.63 7.00
C LYS A 445 32.46 16.04 6.48
N SER A 446 33.24 17.03 6.95
CA SER A 446 33.10 18.44 6.58
C SER A 446 33.11 18.71 5.06
N ASN A 447 33.80 17.86 4.29
CA ASN A 447 33.98 18.06 2.84
C ASN A 447 33.02 17.18 2.01
N ASP A 448 31.97 16.63 2.62
CA ASP A 448 31.00 15.79 1.93
C ASP A 448 29.88 16.66 1.30
N PRO A 449 29.64 16.59 -0.03
CA PRO A 449 28.54 17.31 -0.67
C PRO A 449 27.15 17.00 -0.09
N ASN A 450 26.98 15.82 0.49
CA ASN A 450 25.73 15.42 1.15
C ASN A 450 25.50 16.20 2.45
N LEU A 451 26.55 16.72 3.09
CA LEU A 451 26.44 17.55 4.28
C LEU A 451 25.77 18.88 3.93
N ALA A 452 26.21 19.52 2.84
CA ALA A 452 25.58 20.74 2.33
C ALA A 452 24.10 20.52 1.97
N SER A 453 23.78 19.39 1.31
CA SER A 453 22.40 19.03 0.97
C SER A 453 21.53 18.80 2.22
N THR A 454 22.14 18.31 3.31
CA THR A 454 21.49 18.12 4.61
C THR A 454 21.18 19.46 5.27
N TYR A 455 22.14 20.39 5.32
CA TYR A 455 21.91 21.75 5.80
C TYR A 455 20.84 22.48 4.99
N TYR A 456 20.85 22.35 3.66
CA TYR A 456 19.79 22.88 2.81
C TYR A 456 18.40 22.31 3.17
N SER A 457 18.32 21.01 3.41
CA SER A 457 17.05 20.36 3.81
C SER A 457 16.56 20.87 5.17
N ILE A 458 17.48 21.06 6.14
CA ILE A 458 17.17 21.66 7.44
C ILE A 458 16.68 23.12 7.27
N GLY A 459 17.32 23.90 6.41
CA GLY A 459 16.89 25.26 6.08
C GLY A 459 15.48 25.30 5.51
N CYS A 460 15.15 24.36 4.61
CA CYS A 460 13.79 24.20 4.09
C CYS A 460 12.77 23.92 5.20
N ILE A 461 13.12 23.08 6.18
CA ILE A 461 12.25 22.79 7.33
C ILE A 461 11.99 24.05 8.15
N TYR A 462 13.04 24.77 8.55
CA TYR A 462 12.88 26.00 9.34
C TYR A 462 12.11 27.07 8.59
N GLN A 463 12.29 27.19 7.27
CA GLN A 463 11.50 28.09 6.44
C GLN A 463 10.01 27.72 6.43
N LYS A 464 9.66 26.42 6.46
CA LYS A 464 8.26 25.97 6.59
C LYS A 464 7.68 26.20 7.97
N CYS A 465 8.52 26.27 9.00
CA CYS A 465 8.16 26.64 10.36
C CYS A 465 8.16 28.17 10.60
N ASP A 466 8.40 28.98 9.56
CA ASP A 466 8.56 30.44 9.64
C ASP A 466 9.70 30.91 10.59
N ASP A 467 10.67 30.05 10.89
CA ASP A 467 11.90 30.42 11.60
C ASP A 467 12.98 30.82 10.58
N TYR A 468 12.86 32.05 10.07
CA TYR A 468 13.73 32.55 9.01
C TYR A 468 15.19 32.70 9.43
N ASN A 469 15.46 32.99 10.71
CA ASN A 469 16.83 33.10 11.21
C ASN A 469 17.57 31.76 11.11
N GLN A 470 16.95 30.68 11.62
CA GLN A 470 17.52 29.34 11.52
C GLN A 470 17.59 28.86 10.07
N ALA A 471 16.59 29.19 9.24
CA ALA A 471 16.62 28.85 7.83
C ALA A 471 17.83 29.49 7.11
N LEU A 472 18.04 30.79 7.29
CA LEU A 472 19.17 31.53 6.70
C LEU A 472 20.52 31.04 7.22
N GLU A 473 20.65 30.71 8.51
CA GLU A 473 21.87 30.13 9.08
C GLU A 473 22.24 28.82 8.37
N ASN A 474 21.29 27.90 8.25
CA ASN A 474 21.50 26.61 7.60
C ASN A 474 21.74 26.73 6.08
N TYR A 475 21.06 27.66 5.40
CA TYR A 475 21.32 27.95 3.99
C TYR A 475 22.73 28.51 3.74
N ASN A 476 23.22 29.38 4.62
CA ASN A 476 24.59 29.89 4.55
C ASN A 476 25.63 28.79 4.74
N GLU A 477 25.42 27.88 5.70
CA GLU A 477 26.31 26.72 5.90
C GLU A 477 26.33 25.80 4.66
N ALA A 478 25.17 25.52 4.06
CA ALA A 478 25.09 24.75 2.82
C ALA A 478 25.88 25.42 1.67
N LEU A 479 25.70 26.73 1.49
CA LEU A 479 26.42 27.51 0.47
C LEU A 479 27.92 27.56 0.73
N HIS A 480 28.35 27.69 2.00
CA HIS A 480 29.76 27.66 2.38
C HIS A 480 30.42 26.34 1.96
N ILE A 481 29.83 25.21 2.33
CA ILE A 481 30.35 23.88 2.01
C ILE A 481 30.37 23.65 0.49
N TRP A 482 29.30 23.99 -0.23
CA TRP A 482 29.30 23.87 -1.70
C TRP A 482 30.37 24.74 -2.36
N LYS A 483 30.60 25.97 -1.87
CA LYS A 483 31.67 26.85 -2.38
C LYS A 483 33.05 26.25 -2.11
N GLU A 484 33.29 25.67 -0.94
CA GLU A 484 34.57 25.02 -0.61
C GLU A 484 34.85 23.79 -1.51
N ILE A 485 33.82 22.99 -1.79
CA ILE A 485 33.97 21.76 -2.59
C ILE A 485 34.14 22.07 -4.07
N TYR A 486 33.32 22.98 -4.61
CA TYR A 486 33.17 23.15 -6.06
C TYR A 486 33.86 24.41 -6.60
N GLY A 487 34.22 25.37 -5.75
CA GLY A 487 34.81 26.64 -6.17
C GLY A 487 33.96 27.34 -7.23
N ASP A 488 34.54 27.58 -8.41
CA ASP A 488 33.87 28.24 -9.53
C ASP A 488 32.81 27.35 -10.24
N ASN A 489 32.90 26.03 -10.07
CA ASN A 489 31.99 25.04 -10.67
C ASN A 489 30.74 24.83 -9.82
N GLN A 490 30.08 25.92 -9.43
CA GLN A 490 28.95 25.91 -8.51
C GLN A 490 27.82 24.98 -8.99
N PRO A 491 27.35 24.04 -8.13
CA PRO A 491 26.29 23.11 -8.48
C PRO A 491 24.91 23.80 -8.50
N ILE A 492 23.95 23.24 -9.25
CA ILE A 492 22.61 23.82 -9.40
C ILE A 492 21.87 23.99 -8.06
N GLN A 493 22.14 23.13 -7.08
CA GLN A 493 21.56 23.18 -5.72
C GLN A 493 21.89 24.49 -4.99
N MET A 494 23.02 25.14 -5.30
CA MET A 494 23.31 26.47 -4.75
C MET A 494 22.28 27.50 -5.21
N ALA A 495 21.79 27.40 -6.45
CA ALA A 495 20.79 28.31 -6.98
C ALA A 495 19.44 28.17 -6.25
N GLU A 496 19.04 26.93 -5.92
CA GLU A 496 17.83 26.69 -5.13
C GLU A 496 17.93 27.31 -3.73
N CYS A 497 19.08 27.13 -3.08
CA CYS A 497 19.37 27.71 -1.78
C CYS A 497 19.31 29.24 -1.80
N LEU A 498 20.01 29.88 -2.75
CA LEU A 498 19.98 31.33 -2.95
C LEU A 498 18.56 31.84 -3.26
N ASN A 499 17.80 31.12 -4.09
CA ASN A 499 16.42 31.47 -4.38
C ASN A 499 15.54 31.43 -3.11
N ASN A 500 15.70 30.41 -2.26
CA ASN A 500 14.93 30.30 -1.02
C ASN A 500 15.30 31.41 -0.03
N MET A 501 16.57 31.78 0.06
CA MET A 501 17.01 32.95 0.83
C MET A 501 16.38 34.24 0.28
N GLY A 502 16.36 34.41 -1.05
CA GLY A 502 15.68 35.53 -1.70
C GLY A 502 14.20 35.62 -1.33
N CYS A 503 13.48 34.50 -1.35
CA CYS A 503 12.08 34.44 -0.92
C CYS A 503 11.89 34.74 0.57
N ILE A 504 12.85 34.39 1.44
CA ILE A 504 12.81 34.77 2.86
C ILE A 504 12.94 36.28 2.99
N TYR A 505 13.93 36.89 2.35
CA TYR A 505 14.13 38.34 2.38
C TYR A 505 12.99 39.12 1.71
N GLU A 506 12.33 38.56 0.69
CA GLU A 506 11.10 39.11 0.11
C GLU A 506 9.99 39.19 1.17
N LYS A 507 9.77 38.10 1.92
CA LYS A 507 8.77 38.05 3.00
C LYS A 507 9.09 38.97 4.18
N GLU A 508 10.36 39.17 4.47
CA GLU A 508 10.83 40.11 5.49
C GLU A 508 10.94 41.56 4.96
N GLU A 509 10.48 41.81 3.74
CA GLU A 509 10.46 43.14 3.08
C GLU A 509 11.85 43.75 2.83
N PHE A 510 12.91 42.94 2.90
CA PHE A 510 14.28 43.31 2.53
C PHE A 510 14.51 43.15 1.01
N TYR A 511 13.72 43.88 0.22
CA TYR A 511 13.63 43.72 -1.23
C TYR A 511 14.96 43.84 -1.98
N SER A 512 15.83 44.80 -1.62
CA SER A 512 17.15 44.93 -2.27
C SER A 512 18.04 43.71 -2.06
N LEU A 513 17.97 43.08 -0.87
CA LEU A 513 18.73 41.88 -0.56
C LEU A 513 18.11 40.66 -1.24
N ALA A 514 16.77 40.56 -1.25
CA ALA A 514 16.05 39.55 -2.02
C ALA A 514 16.43 39.58 -3.51
N LEU A 515 16.48 40.77 -4.11
CA LEU A 515 16.91 40.97 -5.50
C LEU A 515 18.32 40.44 -5.74
N GLN A 516 19.27 40.77 -4.86
CA GLN A 516 20.65 40.28 -4.96
C GLN A 516 20.69 38.75 -4.98
N TYR A 517 20.02 38.10 -4.03
CA TYR A 517 20.00 36.63 -3.96
C TYR A 517 19.32 35.98 -5.17
N HIS A 518 18.22 36.55 -5.68
CA HIS A 518 17.59 36.06 -6.91
C HIS A 518 18.47 36.26 -8.15
N GLN A 519 19.22 37.35 -8.24
CA GLN A 519 20.18 37.59 -9.33
C GLN A 519 21.37 36.61 -9.27
N GLU A 520 21.89 36.33 -8.06
CA GLU A 520 22.92 35.30 -7.88
C GLU A 520 22.39 33.91 -8.28
N ALA A 521 21.18 33.54 -7.86
CA ALA A 521 20.53 32.29 -8.29
C ALA A 521 20.36 32.21 -9.81
N LEU A 522 19.93 33.31 -10.44
CA LEU A 522 19.76 33.41 -11.89
C LEU A 522 21.09 33.16 -12.62
N SER A 523 22.20 33.72 -12.14
CA SER A 523 23.51 33.53 -12.75
C SER A 523 23.96 32.06 -12.78
N ILE A 524 23.57 31.28 -11.77
CA ILE A 524 23.85 29.84 -11.74
C ILE A 524 22.90 29.10 -12.69
N ARG A 525 21.59 29.35 -12.59
CA ARG A 525 20.56 28.73 -13.43
C ARG A 525 20.76 28.97 -14.92
N ASP A 526 21.23 30.16 -15.29
CA ASP A 526 21.54 30.51 -16.68
C ASP A 526 22.67 29.65 -17.27
N ARG A 527 23.68 29.26 -16.47
CA ARG A 527 24.72 28.33 -16.93
C ARG A 527 24.17 26.94 -17.26
N PHE A 528 23.14 26.49 -16.54
CA PHE A 528 22.52 25.17 -16.73
C PHE A 528 21.30 25.20 -17.66
N GLN A 529 20.78 26.39 -17.99
CA GLN A 529 19.54 26.57 -18.75
C GLN A 529 18.33 25.87 -18.10
N ILE A 530 18.23 25.94 -16.77
CA ILE A 530 17.19 25.30 -15.95
C ILE A 530 16.50 26.35 -15.07
N ASP A 531 15.17 26.31 -14.96
CA ASP A 531 14.34 27.13 -14.07
C ASP A 531 14.58 28.66 -14.14
N ILE A 532 15.07 29.14 -15.28
CA ILE A 532 15.36 30.56 -15.53
C ILE A 532 14.05 31.38 -15.41
N GLU A 533 12.97 30.88 -16.01
CA GLU A 533 11.68 31.54 -16.05
C GLU A 533 11.06 31.73 -14.66
N SER A 534 11.23 30.78 -13.74
CA SER A 534 10.78 30.92 -12.35
C SER A 534 11.52 32.05 -11.63
N THR A 535 12.82 32.18 -11.89
CA THR A 535 13.68 33.19 -11.27
C THR A 535 13.32 34.60 -11.74
N TYR A 536 13.07 34.79 -13.04
CA TYR A 536 12.58 36.06 -13.58
C TYR A 536 11.23 36.46 -13.01
N ASN A 537 10.33 35.50 -12.75
CA ASN A 537 9.08 35.81 -12.07
C ASN A 537 9.33 36.31 -10.63
N ASN A 538 10.26 35.71 -9.89
CA ASN A 538 10.58 36.18 -8.54
C ASN A 538 11.24 37.57 -8.57
N ILE A 539 12.18 37.81 -9.49
CA ILE A 539 12.79 39.13 -9.71
C ILE A 539 11.72 40.18 -10.05
N GLY A 540 10.74 39.83 -10.90
CA GLY A 540 9.61 40.70 -11.22
C GLY A 540 8.78 41.07 -9.98
N ASN A 541 8.54 40.13 -9.06
CA ASN A 541 7.88 40.43 -7.78
C ASN A 541 8.68 41.45 -6.98
N ILE A 542 10.00 41.30 -6.91
CA ILE A 542 10.83 42.24 -6.15
C ILE A 542 10.77 43.64 -6.75
N TYR A 543 10.85 43.78 -8.08
CA TYR A 543 10.71 45.08 -8.73
C TYR A 543 9.32 45.68 -8.55
N PHE A 544 8.26 44.87 -8.54
CA PHE A 544 6.91 45.33 -8.23
C PHE A 544 6.83 45.94 -6.83
N TRP A 545 7.37 45.27 -5.82
CA TRP A 545 7.40 45.79 -4.45
C TRP A 545 8.30 47.02 -4.27
N LEU A 546 9.32 47.17 -5.11
CA LEU A 546 10.16 48.37 -5.17
C LEU A 546 9.48 49.55 -5.91
N GLY A 547 8.31 49.33 -6.54
CA GLY A 547 7.61 50.33 -7.35
C GLY A 547 8.19 50.52 -8.76
N GLU A 548 9.12 49.66 -9.19
CA GLU A 548 9.75 49.69 -10.51
C GLU A 548 8.91 48.87 -11.50
N TYR A 549 7.69 49.33 -11.77
CA TYR A 549 6.65 48.60 -12.51
C TYR A 549 7.07 48.23 -13.95
N ASP A 550 7.81 49.10 -14.64
CA ASP A 550 8.32 48.81 -15.99
C ASP A 550 9.25 47.58 -16.01
N VAL A 551 10.18 47.52 -15.06
CA VAL A 551 11.16 46.42 -14.96
C VAL A 551 10.49 45.14 -14.44
N ALA A 552 9.49 45.27 -13.56
CA ALA A 552 8.68 44.15 -13.11
C ALA A 552 7.93 43.52 -14.30
N LEU A 553 7.29 44.35 -15.14
CA LEU A 553 6.56 43.89 -16.31
C LEU A 553 7.49 43.23 -17.34
N GLU A 554 8.67 43.79 -17.61
CA GLU A 554 9.68 43.19 -18.48
C GLU A 554 10.09 41.79 -17.97
N SER A 555 10.35 41.67 -16.67
CA SER A 555 10.73 40.40 -16.04
C SER A 555 9.62 39.34 -16.14
N TYR A 556 8.37 39.74 -15.89
CA TYR A 556 7.22 38.83 -16.03
C TYR A 556 6.96 38.43 -17.48
N LEU A 557 7.10 39.35 -18.43
CA LEU A 557 6.97 39.06 -19.86
C LEU A 557 8.02 38.04 -20.31
N TYR A 558 9.28 38.23 -19.92
CA TYR A 558 10.34 37.28 -20.22
C TYR A 558 10.06 35.88 -19.63
N SER A 559 9.64 35.82 -18.35
CA SER A 559 9.21 34.58 -17.70
C SER A 559 8.07 33.89 -18.47
N PHE A 560 7.05 34.66 -18.86
CA PHE A 560 5.90 34.14 -19.60
C PHE A 560 6.30 33.58 -20.97
N GLU A 561 7.10 34.33 -21.74
CA GLU A 561 7.59 33.91 -23.06
C GLU A 561 8.43 32.64 -23.03
N MET A 562 9.20 32.43 -21.96
CA MET A 562 9.94 31.18 -21.76
C MET A 562 9.01 30.02 -21.44
N LYS A 563 8.08 30.20 -20.49
CA LYS A 563 7.13 29.17 -20.06
C LYS A 563 6.26 28.66 -21.21
N ILE A 564 5.78 29.53 -22.10
CA ILE A 564 4.94 29.09 -23.24
C ILE A 564 5.70 28.26 -24.29
N LYS A 565 7.05 28.29 -24.29
CA LYS A 565 7.87 27.46 -25.18
C LYS A 565 8.05 26.04 -24.65
N THR A 566 7.95 25.84 -23.33
CA THR A 566 8.28 24.58 -22.66
C THR A 566 7.09 23.89 -22.01
N LEU A 567 6.06 24.64 -21.60
CA LEU A 567 4.92 24.15 -20.85
C LEU A 567 3.65 24.10 -21.70
N SER A 568 2.66 23.33 -21.24
CA SER A 568 1.29 23.38 -21.78
C SER A 568 0.69 24.77 -21.55
N LEU A 569 -0.16 25.22 -22.48
CA LEU A 569 -0.91 26.48 -22.33
C LEU A 569 -1.89 26.47 -21.13
N GLU A 570 -2.14 25.30 -20.54
CA GLU A 570 -2.98 25.12 -19.36
C GLU A 570 -2.17 25.02 -18.05
N ASP A 571 -0.84 25.22 -18.11
CA ASP A 571 0.02 25.11 -16.93
C ASP A 571 -0.32 26.21 -15.89
N PRO A 572 -0.54 25.87 -14.61
CA PRO A 572 -0.90 26.85 -13.57
C PRO A 572 0.13 27.97 -13.39
N SER A 573 1.41 27.71 -13.68
CA SER A 573 2.49 28.69 -13.55
C SER A 573 2.39 29.83 -14.56
N LEU A 574 1.74 29.61 -15.72
CA LEU A 574 1.41 30.66 -16.70
C LEU A 574 0.31 31.57 -16.14
N GLY A 575 -0.71 30.98 -15.52
CA GLY A 575 -1.78 31.72 -14.86
C GLY A 575 -1.26 32.63 -13.75
N LYS A 576 -0.30 32.15 -12.95
CA LYS A 576 0.35 32.95 -11.90
C LYS A 576 1.12 34.16 -12.47
N THR A 577 1.93 33.97 -13.52
CA THR A 577 2.67 35.07 -14.15
C THR A 577 1.73 36.11 -14.78
N LEU A 578 0.65 35.67 -15.43
CA LEU A 578 -0.38 36.58 -15.96
C LEU A 578 -1.09 37.38 -14.85
N ALA A 579 -1.39 36.75 -13.71
CA ALA A 579 -1.98 37.44 -12.58
C ALA A 579 -1.02 38.50 -12.01
N ASN A 580 0.28 38.19 -11.92
CA ASN A 580 1.31 39.14 -11.52
C ASN A 580 1.39 40.34 -12.48
N MET A 581 1.38 40.10 -13.80
CA MET A 581 1.32 41.19 -14.79
C MET A 581 0.04 42.03 -14.62
N GLY A 582 -1.09 41.39 -14.31
CA GLY A 582 -2.34 42.08 -13.99
C GLY A 582 -2.21 43.03 -12.81
N LEU A 583 -1.49 42.61 -11.75
CA LEU A 583 -1.22 43.46 -10.58
C LEU A 583 -0.38 44.68 -10.95
N VAL A 584 0.66 44.49 -11.78
CA VAL A 584 1.46 45.62 -12.27
C VAL A 584 0.59 46.62 -13.04
N TYR A 585 -0.25 46.15 -13.96
CA TYR A 585 -1.15 47.02 -14.71
C TYR A 585 -2.21 47.70 -13.84
N GLU A 586 -2.65 47.07 -12.75
CA GLU A 586 -3.60 47.66 -11.81
C GLU A 586 -2.95 48.81 -11.02
N GLU A 587 -1.74 48.61 -10.50
CA GLU A 587 -0.97 49.66 -9.80
C GLU A 587 -0.55 50.80 -10.74
N ASP A 588 -0.32 50.52 -12.03
CA ASP A 588 -0.06 51.51 -13.09
C ASP A 588 -1.36 52.15 -13.66
N GLU A 589 -2.51 51.91 -13.02
CA GLU A 589 -3.84 52.41 -13.41
C GLU A 589 -4.30 52.00 -14.84
N ASN A 590 -3.64 51.04 -15.47
CA ASN A 590 -4.01 50.46 -16.76
C ASN A 590 -5.02 49.31 -16.59
N PHE A 591 -6.23 49.68 -16.15
CA PHE A 591 -7.29 48.72 -15.81
C PHE A 591 -7.74 47.84 -16.99
N GLU A 592 -7.58 48.30 -18.24
CA GLU A 592 -7.96 47.49 -19.41
C GLU A 592 -7.02 46.29 -19.60
N GLU A 593 -5.71 46.51 -19.52
CA GLU A 593 -4.72 45.44 -19.64
C GLU A 593 -4.71 44.55 -18.38
N ALA A 594 -4.91 45.13 -17.20
CA ALA A 594 -5.10 44.36 -15.96
C ALA A 594 -6.25 43.36 -16.10
N LEU A 595 -7.42 43.83 -16.55
CA LEU A 595 -8.60 42.97 -16.75
C LEU A 595 -8.35 41.88 -17.80
N LYS A 596 -7.63 42.19 -18.88
CA LYS A 596 -7.25 41.18 -19.90
C LYS A 596 -6.35 40.11 -19.32
N ALA A 597 -5.32 40.50 -18.55
CA ALA A 597 -4.39 39.59 -17.91
C ALA A 597 -5.08 38.67 -16.90
N TYR A 598 -5.90 39.24 -16.00
CA TYR A 598 -6.68 38.46 -15.04
C TYR A 598 -7.67 37.49 -15.66
N LYS A 599 -8.36 37.89 -16.74
CA LYS A 599 -9.28 36.98 -17.45
C LYS A 599 -8.56 35.77 -18.03
N ARG A 600 -7.35 35.96 -18.57
CA ARG A 600 -6.54 34.86 -19.11
C ARG A 600 -6.05 33.94 -17.99
N ALA A 601 -5.57 34.51 -16.88
CA ALA A 601 -5.17 33.74 -15.71
C ALA A 601 -6.34 32.90 -15.16
N ALA A 602 -7.52 33.49 -15.01
CA ALA A 602 -8.72 32.81 -14.53
C ALA A 602 -9.12 31.62 -15.41
N LEU A 603 -9.04 31.77 -16.73
CA LEU A 603 -9.36 30.71 -17.68
C LEU A 603 -8.43 29.49 -17.54
N ILE A 604 -7.13 29.72 -17.31
CA ILE A 604 -6.16 28.65 -17.04
C ILE A 604 -6.53 27.91 -15.75
N PHE A 605 -6.80 28.66 -14.67
CA PHE A 605 -7.19 28.06 -13.39
C PHE A 605 -8.51 27.28 -13.48
N GLU A 606 -9.52 27.80 -14.18
CA GLU A 606 -10.82 27.11 -14.36
C GLU A 606 -10.69 25.76 -15.09
N ASN A 607 -9.85 25.70 -16.13
CA ASN A 607 -9.62 24.46 -16.89
C ASN A 607 -9.02 23.36 -16.00
N ILE A 608 -8.09 23.70 -15.12
CA ILE A 608 -7.49 22.76 -14.14
C ILE A 608 -8.55 22.20 -13.17
N PHE A 609 -9.44 23.03 -12.64
CA PHE A 609 -10.51 22.58 -11.75
C PHE A 609 -11.54 21.68 -12.45
N SER A 610 -11.74 21.87 -13.76
CA SER A 610 -12.66 21.05 -14.55
C SER A 610 -12.08 19.68 -14.97
N SER A 611 -10.76 19.57 -15.09
CA SER A 611 -10.05 18.34 -15.48
C SER A 611 -9.69 17.46 -14.27
N THR A 612 -9.43 18.07 -13.11
CA THR A 612 -9.16 17.35 -11.83
C THR A 612 -10.43 16.84 -11.16
N HIS A 613 -11.58 17.43 -11.48
CA HIS A 613 -12.89 16.93 -11.09
C HIS A 613 -13.79 16.89 -12.32
N PRO A 614 -13.90 15.74 -13.04
CA PRO A 614 -14.91 15.62 -14.09
C PRO A 614 -16.27 15.86 -13.45
N ARG A 615 -16.88 17.01 -13.78
CA ARG A 615 -18.19 17.42 -13.24
C ARG A 615 -19.18 16.29 -13.45
N SER A 616 -19.68 15.71 -12.36
CA SER A 616 -21.00 15.11 -12.38
C SER A 616 -21.97 16.23 -12.75
N ASN A 617 -22.63 16.09 -13.90
CA ASN A 617 -23.63 17.04 -14.39
C ASN A 617 -24.67 17.33 -13.31
N THR A 618 -24.54 18.48 -12.64
CA THR A 618 -25.64 19.12 -11.91
C THR A 618 -25.64 20.60 -12.26
N PRO A 619 -26.70 21.11 -12.92
CA PRO A 619 -26.75 22.51 -13.31
C PRO A 619 -27.14 23.38 -12.11
N GLY A 620 -26.33 24.42 -11.88
CA GLY A 620 -26.79 25.72 -11.40
C GLY A 620 -27.08 25.86 -9.90
N ARG A 621 -26.14 26.47 -9.19
CA ARG A 621 -26.48 27.46 -8.14
C ARG A 621 -25.68 28.73 -8.39
N LYS A 622 -26.33 29.72 -9.01
CA LYS A 622 -25.92 31.12 -8.93
C LYS A 622 -25.93 31.51 -7.45
N ARG A 623 -24.81 32.00 -6.93
CA ARG A 623 -24.78 32.76 -5.68
C ARG A 623 -24.77 34.24 -6.04
N SER A 624 -25.75 34.93 -5.46
CA SER A 624 -25.92 36.38 -5.39
C SER A 624 -24.78 37.06 -4.66
#